data_AF-A0A4R5D7J3-F1
#
_entry.id   AF-A0A4R5D7J3-F1
#
_cell.length_a   1.000
_cell.length_b   1.000
_cell.length_c   1.000
_cell.angle_alpha   90.00
_cell.angle_beta   90.00
_cell.angle_gamma   90.00
#
_symmetry.space_group_name_H-M   'P 1'
#
loop_
_entity.id
_entity.type
_entity.pdbx_description
1 polymer ?
#
loop_
_entity_poly.entity_id
_entity_poly.type
_entity_poly.pdbx_seq_one_letter_code
_entity_poly.pdbx_strand_id
1 'polypeptide(L)'
;MHTTGTSPAGFTATTDRAGWAHSDLVMDELEETMLRDYLNAQCRVLTRRHPYEDFLLVRTLADQHQHAAWEAKRGQPARARVILSTLERFHPRTPELSLVFRVTADPAWALVDWTEGQHRRAVERLRSAMSACAFLADAYEHDYLTARRIYLASHIARVDLSRGAPGRAAALAGALAAVMAGAADQWPFECPETLDVPVGGNERLMLEAQLAKLRSIAEPR
;
A
#
# COMPACT_ATOMS: atom_id res chain seq x y z
N MET A 1 55.44 16.12 -38.74
CA MET A 1 54.03 16.53 -38.65
C MET A 1 53.15 15.35 -39.04
N HIS A 2 52.66 14.60 -38.05
CA HIS A 2 51.55 13.65 -38.22
C HIS A 2 50.78 13.63 -36.90
N THR A 3 49.51 13.98 -36.98
CA THR A 3 48.52 13.90 -35.90
C THR A 3 47.83 12.55 -35.95
N THR A 4 47.85 11.80 -34.85
CA THR A 4 46.92 10.68 -34.62
C THR A 4 46.17 10.95 -33.33
N GLY A 5 44.85 11.12 -33.48
CA GLY A 5 43.92 11.35 -32.38
C GLY A 5 43.68 10.07 -31.59
N THR A 6 43.72 10.20 -30.27
CA THR A 6 43.38 9.16 -29.30
C THR A 6 41.89 9.28 -28.97
N SER A 7 41.13 8.22 -29.22
CA SER A 7 39.74 8.07 -28.78
C SER A 7 39.72 7.50 -27.34
N PRO A 8 38.87 7.99 -26.42
CA PRO A 8 38.86 7.51 -25.04
C PRO A 8 38.04 6.22 -24.89
N ALA A 9 38.54 5.37 -23.98
CA ALA A 9 38.03 4.05 -23.66
C ALA A 9 36.55 4.04 -23.25
N GLY A 10 35.79 3.14 -23.89
CA GLY A 10 34.46 2.75 -23.44
C GLY A 10 34.56 1.87 -22.20
N PHE A 11 33.89 2.29 -21.13
CA PHE A 11 33.71 1.53 -19.90
C PHE A 11 32.54 0.56 -20.09
N THR A 12 32.82 -0.70 -20.39
CA THR A 12 31.82 -1.78 -20.41
C THR A 12 31.48 -2.19 -18.98
N ALA A 13 30.39 -1.63 -18.44
CA ALA A 13 29.73 -2.16 -17.26
C ALA A 13 28.84 -3.35 -17.70
N THR A 14 29.41 -4.55 -17.68
CA THR A 14 28.68 -5.80 -17.94
C THR A 14 28.80 -6.72 -16.75
N THR A 15 28.16 -6.35 -15.66
CA THR A 15 27.78 -7.28 -14.59
C THR A 15 26.64 -6.65 -13.82
N ASP A 16 25.60 -7.47 -13.57
CA ASP A 16 24.48 -7.20 -12.67
C ASP A 16 23.15 -6.63 -13.24
N ARG A 17 22.75 -7.06 -14.44
CA ARG A 17 21.37 -6.86 -14.95
C ARG A 17 20.42 -8.04 -14.70
N ALA A 18 20.96 -9.23 -14.42
CA ALA A 18 20.17 -10.47 -14.30
C ALA A 18 19.55 -10.68 -12.91
N GLY A 19 20.24 -10.28 -11.83
CA GLY A 19 19.71 -10.38 -10.46
C GLY A 19 18.51 -9.47 -10.19
N TRP A 20 18.49 -8.30 -10.84
CA TRP A 20 17.42 -7.31 -10.71
C TRP A 20 16.15 -7.74 -11.44
N ALA A 21 16.27 -8.29 -12.65
CA ALA A 21 15.13 -8.78 -13.42
C ALA A 21 14.44 -9.99 -12.76
N HIS A 22 15.20 -10.86 -12.09
CA HIS A 22 14.62 -12.00 -11.36
C HIS A 22 13.94 -11.56 -10.06
N SER A 23 14.51 -10.60 -9.33
CA SER A 23 13.91 -10.06 -8.12
C SER A 23 12.62 -9.28 -8.41
N ASP A 24 12.54 -8.56 -9.53
CA ASP A 24 11.34 -7.83 -9.92
C ASP A 24 10.22 -8.80 -10.35
N LEU A 25 10.54 -9.87 -11.11
CA LEU A 25 9.56 -10.89 -11.51
C LEU A 25 8.98 -11.68 -10.32
N VAL A 26 9.82 -12.05 -9.34
CA VAL A 26 9.36 -12.75 -8.12
C VAL A 26 8.47 -11.85 -7.26
N MET A 27 8.75 -10.54 -7.24
CA MET A 27 7.90 -9.57 -6.54
C MET A 27 6.55 -9.38 -7.24
N ASP A 28 6.52 -9.35 -8.57
CA ASP A 28 5.28 -9.23 -9.34
C ASP A 28 4.36 -10.46 -9.15
N GLU A 29 4.91 -11.68 -9.18
CA GLU A 29 4.15 -12.92 -8.91
C GLU A 29 3.61 -12.98 -7.47
N LEU A 30 4.40 -12.50 -6.51
CA LEU A 30 3.99 -12.41 -5.11
C LEU A 30 2.88 -11.38 -4.92
N GLU A 31 2.99 -10.21 -5.55
CA GLU A 31 1.95 -9.16 -5.53
C GLU A 31 0.64 -9.66 -6.15
N GLU A 32 0.69 -10.39 -7.27
CA GLU A 32 -0.50 -10.98 -7.89
C GLU A 32 -1.17 -12.01 -6.97
N THR A 33 -0.37 -12.89 -6.36
CA THR A 33 -0.87 -13.92 -5.45
C THR A 33 -1.53 -13.30 -4.23
N MET A 34 -0.91 -12.29 -3.63
CA MET A 34 -1.48 -11.57 -2.49
C MET A 34 -2.75 -10.80 -2.83
N LEU A 35 -2.79 -10.14 -4.00
CA LEU A 35 -4.00 -9.49 -4.46
C LEU A 35 -5.12 -10.53 -4.60
N ARG A 36 -4.82 -11.70 -5.16
CA ARG A 36 -5.78 -12.80 -5.28
C ARG A 36 -6.27 -13.30 -3.92
N ASP A 37 -5.38 -13.49 -2.96
CA ASP A 37 -5.73 -13.96 -1.61
C ASP A 37 -6.60 -12.94 -0.87
N TYR A 38 -6.24 -11.65 -0.94
CA TYR A 38 -7.05 -10.55 -0.42
C TYR A 38 -8.46 -10.53 -1.03
N LEU A 39 -8.55 -10.67 -2.35
CA LEU A 39 -9.84 -10.67 -3.06
C LEU A 39 -10.68 -11.89 -2.73
N ASN A 40 -10.06 -13.06 -2.60
CA ASN A 40 -10.74 -14.28 -2.19
C ASN A 40 -11.31 -14.14 -0.77
N ALA A 41 -10.53 -13.58 0.17
CA ALA A 41 -10.98 -13.34 1.53
C ALA A 41 -12.14 -12.33 1.58
N GLN A 42 -12.01 -11.20 0.89
CA GLN A 42 -13.07 -10.20 0.78
C GLN A 42 -14.35 -10.77 0.14
N CYS A 43 -14.22 -11.56 -0.92
CA CYS A 43 -15.33 -12.22 -1.59
C CYS A 43 -16.07 -13.16 -0.64
N ARG A 44 -15.34 -14.01 0.12
CA ARG A 44 -15.93 -14.94 1.09
C ARG A 44 -16.75 -14.22 2.16
N VAL A 45 -16.29 -13.06 2.63
CA VAL A 45 -17.01 -12.28 3.65
C VAL A 45 -18.24 -11.60 3.04
N LEU A 46 -18.06 -10.85 1.93
CA LEU A 46 -19.12 -10.03 1.38
C LEU A 46 -20.26 -10.83 0.74
N THR A 47 -19.96 -11.93 0.04
CA THR A 47 -20.99 -12.74 -0.63
C THR A 47 -21.93 -13.48 0.33
N ARG A 48 -21.55 -13.59 1.62
CA ARG A 48 -22.40 -14.15 2.66
C ARG A 48 -23.43 -13.16 3.20
N ARG A 49 -23.16 -11.85 3.10
CA ARG A 49 -23.97 -10.78 3.74
C ARG A 49 -24.63 -9.83 2.75
N HIS A 50 -24.11 -9.74 1.53
CA HIS A 50 -24.55 -8.80 0.51
C HIS A 50 -24.94 -9.52 -0.78
N PRO A 51 -25.89 -8.97 -1.55
CA PRO A 51 -26.20 -9.47 -2.87
C PRO A 51 -24.98 -9.34 -3.80
N TYR A 52 -24.91 -10.21 -4.80
CA TYR A 52 -23.79 -10.26 -5.73
C TYR A 52 -23.54 -8.94 -6.47
N GLU A 53 -24.61 -8.18 -6.76
CA GLU A 53 -24.53 -6.86 -7.38
C GLU A 53 -23.71 -5.85 -6.56
N ASP A 54 -23.89 -5.85 -5.23
CA ASP A 54 -23.17 -4.96 -4.33
C ASP A 54 -21.68 -5.34 -4.24
N PHE A 55 -21.38 -6.64 -4.25
CA PHE A 55 -20.00 -7.13 -4.34
C PHE A 55 -19.32 -6.69 -5.65
N LEU A 56 -20.00 -6.87 -6.80
CA LEU A 56 -19.49 -6.46 -8.11
C LEU A 56 -19.26 -4.95 -8.19
N LEU A 57 -20.16 -4.14 -7.61
CA LEU A 57 -19.98 -2.71 -7.51
C LEU A 57 -18.72 -2.37 -6.73
N VAL A 58 -18.56 -2.90 -5.51
CA VAL A 58 -17.38 -2.64 -4.69
C VAL A 58 -16.09 -3.07 -5.39
N ARG A 59 -16.10 -4.21 -6.08
CA ARG A 59 -14.94 -4.69 -6.84
C ARG A 59 -14.58 -3.74 -7.98
N THR A 60 -15.58 -3.31 -8.74
CA THR A 60 -15.40 -2.37 -9.85
C THR A 60 -14.83 -1.05 -9.34
N LEU A 61 -15.37 -0.51 -8.24
CA LEU A 61 -14.87 0.72 -7.62
C LEU A 61 -13.42 0.56 -7.13
N ALA A 62 -13.09 -0.58 -6.51
CA ALA A 62 -11.73 -0.87 -6.06
C ALA A 62 -10.72 -0.88 -7.22
N ASP A 63 -11.07 -1.48 -8.36
CA ASP A 63 -10.22 -1.50 -9.55
C ASP A 63 -10.05 -0.09 -10.13
N GLN A 64 -11.10 0.74 -10.14
CA GLN A 64 -11.00 2.13 -10.56
C GLN A 64 -10.16 2.99 -9.60
N HIS A 65 -10.22 2.74 -8.28
CA HIS A 65 -9.32 3.37 -7.31
C HIS A 65 -7.86 2.97 -7.56
N GLN A 66 -7.59 1.70 -7.88
CA GLN A 66 -6.25 1.24 -8.25
C GLN A 66 -5.76 1.89 -9.54
N HIS A 67 -6.64 2.03 -10.55
CA HIS A 67 -6.32 2.76 -11.78
C HIS A 67 -5.98 4.23 -11.51
N ALA A 68 -6.78 4.93 -10.68
CA ALA A 68 -6.47 6.30 -10.28
C ALA A 68 -5.13 6.41 -9.54
N ALA A 69 -4.85 5.48 -8.62
CA ALA A 69 -3.57 5.42 -7.93
C ALA A 69 -2.40 5.22 -8.93
N TRP A 70 -2.56 4.37 -9.93
CA TRP A 70 -1.57 4.18 -10.98
C TRP A 70 -1.32 5.45 -11.80
N GLU A 71 -2.37 6.18 -12.19
CA GLU A 71 -2.24 7.49 -12.87
C GLU A 71 -1.45 8.49 -12.01
N ALA A 72 -1.73 8.55 -10.70
CA ALA A 72 -0.98 9.40 -9.79
C ALA A 72 0.52 9.01 -9.72
N LYS A 73 0.85 7.71 -9.67
CA LYS A 73 2.26 7.25 -9.69
C LYS A 73 3.00 7.65 -10.98
N ARG A 74 2.28 7.77 -12.10
CA ARG A 74 2.83 8.20 -13.39
C ARG A 74 2.96 9.71 -13.55
N GLY A 75 2.74 10.48 -12.48
CA GLY A 75 2.80 11.94 -12.53
C GLY A 75 1.56 12.58 -13.17
N GLN A 76 0.42 11.88 -13.18
CA GLN A 76 -0.87 12.42 -13.65
C GLN A 76 -1.89 12.60 -12.51
N PRO A 77 -1.58 13.39 -11.46
CA PRO A 77 -2.48 13.54 -10.31
C PRO A 77 -3.82 14.21 -10.69
N ALA A 78 -3.83 15.11 -11.67
CA ALA A 78 -5.07 15.73 -12.17
C ALA A 78 -6.04 14.70 -12.77
N ARG A 79 -5.51 13.73 -13.55
CA ARG A 79 -6.33 12.65 -14.12
C ARG A 79 -6.83 11.71 -13.03
N ALA A 80 -5.98 11.36 -12.08
CA ALA A 80 -6.36 10.57 -10.92
C ALA A 80 -7.51 11.22 -10.14
N ARG A 81 -7.45 12.55 -9.90
CA ARG A 81 -8.55 13.31 -9.27
C ARG A 81 -9.86 13.20 -10.02
N VAL A 82 -9.85 13.38 -11.34
CA VAL A 82 -11.08 13.28 -12.15
C VAL A 82 -11.73 11.90 -11.99
N ILE A 83 -10.92 10.84 -12.00
CA ILE A 83 -11.40 9.47 -11.76
C ILE A 83 -12.01 9.39 -10.36
N LEU A 84 -11.27 9.75 -9.31
CA LEU A 84 -11.71 9.64 -7.93
C LEU A 84 -12.98 10.46 -7.63
N SER A 85 -13.05 11.72 -8.07
CA SER A 85 -14.25 12.56 -7.95
C SER A 85 -15.47 11.99 -8.67
N THR A 86 -15.26 11.23 -9.73
CA THR A 86 -16.37 10.54 -10.43
C THR A 86 -16.86 9.35 -9.62
N LEU A 87 -15.94 8.61 -8.99
CA LEU A 87 -16.26 7.44 -8.17
C LEU A 87 -17.01 7.81 -6.88
N GLU A 88 -16.81 9.02 -6.34
CA GLU A 88 -17.54 9.54 -5.17
C GLU A 88 -19.06 9.63 -5.38
N ARG A 89 -19.53 9.60 -6.63
CA ARG A 89 -20.97 9.59 -6.94
C ARG A 89 -21.64 8.24 -6.63
N PHE A 90 -20.85 7.17 -6.54
CA PHE A 90 -21.34 5.84 -6.21
C PHE A 90 -21.36 5.68 -4.70
N HIS A 91 -22.57 5.52 -4.16
CA HIS A 91 -22.78 5.41 -2.72
C HIS A 91 -23.15 3.95 -2.40
N PRO A 92 -22.27 3.22 -1.70
CA PRO A 92 -22.60 1.88 -1.24
C PRO A 92 -23.82 1.92 -0.30
N ARG A 93 -24.70 0.91 -0.41
CA ARG A 93 -26.02 0.91 0.25
C ARG A 93 -25.95 0.65 1.75
N THR A 94 -24.90 -0.03 2.21
CA THR A 94 -24.75 -0.44 3.61
C THR A 94 -23.52 0.23 4.25
N PRO A 95 -23.51 0.38 5.59
CA PRO A 95 -22.35 0.89 6.30
C PRO A 95 -21.08 0.04 6.09
N GLU A 96 -21.21 -1.30 6.08
CA GLU A 96 -20.10 -2.23 5.79
C GLU A 96 -19.49 -1.95 4.41
N LEU A 97 -20.31 -1.87 3.36
CA LEU A 97 -19.82 -1.60 2.01
C LEU A 97 -19.24 -0.18 1.88
N SER A 98 -19.76 0.78 2.65
CA SER A 98 -19.19 2.15 2.71
C SER A 98 -17.79 2.16 3.31
N LEU A 99 -17.55 1.34 4.33
CA LEU A 99 -16.22 1.16 4.92
C LEU A 99 -15.29 0.42 3.94
N VAL A 100 -15.76 -0.65 3.28
CA VAL A 100 -14.97 -1.36 2.27
C VAL A 100 -14.57 -0.42 1.12
N PHE A 101 -15.49 0.45 0.68
CA PHE A 101 -15.19 1.49 -0.28
C PHE A 101 -14.08 2.42 0.23
N ARG A 102 -14.16 2.90 1.48
CA ARG A 102 -13.10 3.74 2.09
C ARG A 102 -11.73 3.07 2.11
N VAL A 103 -11.65 1.77 2.41
CA VAL A 103 -10.38 0.99 2.43
C VAL A 103 -9.64 1.02 1.08
N THR A 104 -10.35 1.29 -0.02
CA THR A 104 -9.77 1.40 -1.36
C THR A 104 -9.69 2.84 -1.86
N ALA A 105 -10.69 3.68 -1.55
CA ALA A 105 -10.75 5.07 -1.98
C ALA A 105 -9.71 5.95 -1.29
N ASP A 106 -9.62 5.88 0.04
CA ASP A 106 -8.76 6.77 0.82
C ASP A 106 -7.26 6.59 0.49
N PRO A 107 -6.72 5.37 0.31
CA PRO A 107 -5.33 5.21 -0.11
C PRO A 107 -5.04 5.76 -1.52
N ALA A 108 -6.01 5.71 -2.44
CA ALA A 108 -5.86 6.31 -3.77
C ALA A 108 -5.84 7.84 -3.68
N TRP A 109 -6.74 8.43 -2.88
CA TRP A 109 -6.70 9.86 -2.55
C TRP A 109 -5.42 10.27 -1.84
N ALA A 110 -4.93 9.45 -0.89
CA ALA A 110 -3.70 9.72 -0.17
C ALA A 110 -2.50 9.83 -1.12
N LEU A 111 -2.45 8.99 -2.15
CA LEU A 111 -1.38 9.04 -3.14
C LEU A 111 -1.45 10.32 -4.00
N VAL A 112 -2.65 10.74 -4.41
CA VAL A 112 -2.85 12.02 -5.11
C VAL A 112 -2.41 13.18 -4.24
N ASP A 113 -2.86 13.22 -2.99
CA ASP A 113 -2.48 14.26 -2.04
C ASP A 113 -0.95 14.26 -1.82
N TRP A 114 -0.32 13.09 -1.74
CA TRP A 114 1.12 12.97 -1.58
C TRP A 114 1.90 13.49 -2.79
N THR A 115 1.52 13.11 -4.01
CA THR A 115 2.22 13.55 -5.23
C THR A 115 2.07 15.06 -5.49
N GLU A 116 1.08 15.71 -4.89
CA GLU A 116 0.89 17.16 -4.89
C GLU A 116 1.52 17.86 -3.67
N GLY A 117 2.30 17.15 -2.85
CA GLY A 117 2.99 17.69 -1.67
C GLY A 117 2.08 17.91 -0.44
N GLN A 118 0.82 17.48 -0.49
CA GLN A 118 -0.15 17.58 0.60
C GLN A 118 0.03 16.45 1.62
N HIS A 119 1.23 16.32 2.16
CA HIS A 119 1.61 15.17 3.02
C HIS A 119 0.70 14.98 4.23
N ARG A 120 0.22 16.07 4.86
CA ARG A 120 -0.69 15.99 5.99
C ARG A 120 -2.01 15.32 5.60
N ARG A 121 -2.61 15.73 4.47
CA ARG A 121 -3.86 15.15 3.96
C ARG A 121 -3.66 13.69 3.57
N ALA A 122 -2.52 13.37 2.95
CA ALA A 122 -2.16 11.99 2.64
C ALA A 122 -2.14 11.09 3.89
N VAL A 123 -1.52 11.55 4.99
CA VAL A 123 -1.50 10.80 6.26
C VAL A 123 -2.90 10.70 6.87
N GLU A 124 -3.70 11.76 6.86
CA GLU A 124 -5.09 11.74 7.35
C GLU A 124 -5.95 10.71 6.59
N ARG A 125 -5.79 10.63 5.26
CA ARG A 125 -6.44 9.61 4.41
C ARG A 125 -6.00 8.19 4.74
N LEU A 126 -4.69 7.95 4.89
CA LEU A 126 -4.18 6.63 5.26
C LEU A 126 -4.69 6.19 6.65
N ARG A 127 -4.78 7.11 7.61
CA ARG A 127 -5.38 6.85 8.93
C ARG A 127 -6.86 6.52 8.82
N SER A 128 -7.62 7.30 8.05
CA SER A 128 -9.05 7.02 7.78
C SER A 128 -9.26 5.61 7.23
N ALA A 129 -8.44 5.19 6.26
CA ALA A 129 -8.49 3.84 5.71
C ALA A 129 -8.16 2.76 6.76
N MET A 130 -7.19 2.99 7.63
CA MET A 130 -6.86 2.05 8.72
C MET A 130 -7.96 1.96 9.78
N SER A 131 -8.58 3.08 10.16
CA SER A 131 -9.73 3.08 11.08
C SER A 131 -10.92 2.35 10.46
N ALA A 132 -11.16 2.51 9.15
CA ALA A 132 -12.17 1.73 8.44
C ALA A 132 -11.85 0.22 8.47
N CYS A 133 -10.57 -0.16 8.33
CA CYS A 133 -10.15 -1.55 8.46
C CYS A 133 -10.40 -2.11 9.86
N ALA A 134 -10.06 -1.34 10.91
CA ALA A 134 -10.27 -1.77 12.29
C ALA A 134 -11.77 -1.98 12.58
N PHE A 135 -12.62 -1.06 12.14
CA PHE A 135 -14.07 -1.20 12.29
C PHE A 135 -14.62 -2.40 11.51
N LEU A 136 -14.12 -2.65 10.30
CA LEU A 136 -14.51 -3.83 9.52
C LEU A 136 -14.09 -5.14 10.18
N ALA A 137 -12.90 -5.19 10.79
CA ALA A 137 -12.45 -6.36 11.54
C ALA A 137 -13.34 -6.60 12.79
N ASP A 138 -13.58 -5.55 13.58
CA ASP A 138 -14.34 -5.63 14.82
C ASP A 138 -15.85 -5.92 14.61
N ALA A 139 -16.52 -5.09 13.81
CA ALA A 139 -17.98 -5.13 13.69
C ALA A 139 -18.48 -6.11 12.61
N TYR A 140 -17.61 -6.49 11.68
CA TYR A 140 -17.97 -7.27 10.50
C TYR A 140 -17.05 -8.47 10.25
N GLU A 141 -16.13 -8.83 11.16
CA GLU A 141 -15.29 -10.04 11.03
C GLU A 141 -14.46 -10.08 9.73
N HIS A 142 -13.95 -8.93 9.27
CA HIS A 142 -13.00 -8.87 8.15
C HIS A 142 -11.56 -9.15 8.62
N ASP A 143 -11.31 -10.36 9.10
CA ASP A 143 -10.05 -10.75 9.77
C ASP A 143 -8.81 -10.64 8.85
N TYR A 144 -9.03 -10.67 7.54
CA TYR A 144 -7.99 -10.55 6.52
C TYR A 144 -7.35 -9.15 6.40
N LEU A 145 -7.81 -8.16 7.20
CA LEU A 145 -7.39 -6.76 7.07
C LEU A 145 -6.12 -6.39 7.82
N THR A 146 -5.55 -7.27 8.64
CA THR A 146 -4.32 -6.98 9.40
C THR A 146 -3.15 -6.61 8.49
N ALA A 147 -2.86 -7.44 7.49
CA ALA A 147 -1.81 -7.15 6.51
C ALA A 147 -2.05 -5.84 5.76
N ARG A 148 -3.32 -5.55 5.44
CA ARG A 148 -3.72 -4.29 4.80
C ARG A 148 -3.44 -3.08 5.69
N ARG A 149 -3.72 -3.16 6.99
CA ARG A 149 -3.42 -2.07 7.95
C ARG A 149 -1.91 -1.81 8.05
N ILE A 150 -1.10 -2.87 8.13
CA ILE A 150 0.37 -2.74 8.18
C ILE A 150 0.90 -2.13 6.86
N TYR A 151 0.36 -2.57 5.72
CA TYR A 151 0.68 -1.97 4.42
C TYR A 151 0.36 -0.47 4.37
N LEU A 152 -0.82 -0.06 4.82
CA LEU A 152 -1.22 1.35 4.88
C LEU A 152 -0.32 2.17 5.82
N ALA A 153 0.02 1.63 7.00
CA ALA A 153 0.93 2.26 7.93
C ALA A 153 2.34 2.43 7.34
N SER A 154 2.82 1.47 6.56
CA SER A 154 4.12 1.59 5.88
C SER A 154 4.15 2.73 4.85
N HIS A 155 3.00 3.08 4.24
CA HIS A 155 2.91 4.28 3.39
C HIS A 155 3.00 5.58 4.20
N ILE A 156 2.55 5.60 5.45
CA ILE A 156 2.80 6.74 6.34
C ILE A 156 4.31 6.93 6.56
N ALA A 157 5.06 5.83 6.78
CA ALA A 157 6.52 5.90 6.88
C ALA A 157 7.16 6.45 5.60
N ARG A 158 6.66 6.08 4.41
CA ARG A 158 7.11 6.66 3.13
C ARG A 158 6.84 8.15 3.02
N VAL A 159 5.67 8.60 3.48
CA VAL A 159 5.34 10.02 3.54
C VAL A 159 6.30 10.74 4.49
N ASP A 160 6.59 10.19 5.67
CA ASP A 160 7.56 10.77 6.61
C ASP A 160 8.97 10.88 6.01
N LEU A 161 9.44 9.88 5.25
CA LEU A 161 10.70 9.98 4.49
C LEU A 161 10.68 11.15 3.52
N SER A 162 9.60 11.30 2.73
CA SER A 162 9.49 12.39 1.75
C SER A 162 9.47 13.78 2.39
N ARG A 163 9.11 13.87 3.67
CA ARG A 163 9.12 15.11 4.45
C ARG A 163 10.44 15.38 5.16
N GLY A 164 11.46 14.56 4.96
CA GLY A 164 12.74 14.69 5.63
C GLY A 164 12.70 14.25 7.11
N ALA A 165 11.84 13.31 7.47
CA ALA A 165 11.75 12.73 8.82
C ALA A 165 12.19 11.25 8.86
N PRO A 166 13.42 10.90 8.45
CA PRO A 166 13.88 9.52 8.35
C PRO A 166 13.85 8.76 9.69
N GLY A 167 14.17 9.43 10.81
CA GLY A 167 14.08 8.81 12.14
C GLY A 167 12.66 8.37 12.50
N ARG A 168 11.63 9.13 12.11
CA ARG A 168 10.22 8.75 12.33
C ARG A 168 9.83 7.56 11.45
N ALA A 169 10.25 7.57 10.20
CA ALA A 169 10.01 6.46 9.28
C ALA A 169 10.68 5.16 9.74
N ALA A 170 11.94 5.23 10.21
CA ALA A 170 12.67 4.09 10.75
C ALA A 170 11.99 3.54 12.02
N ALA A 171 11.62 4.41 12.95
CA ALA A 171 10.91 4.02 14.18
C ALA A 171 9.57 3.33 13.86
N LEU A 172 8.78 3.90 12.94
CA LEU A 172 7.53 3.30 12.49
C LEU A 172 7.76 1.95 11.81
N ALA A 173 8.74 1.85 10.90
CA ALA A 173 9.08 0.57 10.28
C ALA A 173 9.55 -0.48 11.30
N GLY A 174 10.25 -0.07 12.36
CA GLY A 174 10.59 -0.89 13.53
C GLY A 174 9.35 -1.48 14.20
N ALA A 175 8.44 -0.60 14.64
CA ALA A 175 7.18 -0.98 15.27
C ALA A 175 6.33 -1.92 14.39
N LEU A 176 6.22 -1.64 13.10
CA LEU A 176 5.45 -2.47 12.17
C LEU A 176 6.00 -3.90 12.04
N ALA A 177 7.31 -4.09 12.05
CA ALA A 177 7.85 -5.46 12.01
C ALA A 177 7.66 -6.20 13.34
N ALA A 178 7.71 -5.49 14.48
CA ALA A 178 7.39 -6.09 15.77
C ALA A 178 5.92 -6.55 15.81
N VAL A 179 5.00 -5.72 15.32
CA VAL A 179 3.57 -6.07 15.18
C VAL A 179 3.39 -7.29 14.28
N MET A 180 4.04 -7.32 13.10
CA MET A 180 4.00 -8.49 12.22
C MET A 180 4.48 -9.78 12.90
N ALA A 181 5.48 -9.68 13.79
CA ALA A 181 6.01 -10.79 14.56
C ALA A 181 5.13 -11.21 15.76
N GLY A 182 4.04 -10.49 16.05
CA GLY A 182 3.09 -10.82 17.11
C GLY A 182 2.97 -9.77 18.23
N ALA A 183 3.81 -8.72 18.24
CA ALA A 183 3.77 -7.68 19.27
C ALA A 183 2.69 -6.62 18.96
N ALA A 184 1.41 -7.00 19.11
CA ALA A 184 0.27 -6.12 18.85
C ALA A 184 0.27 -4.84 19.70
N ASP A 185 0.84 -4.88 20.90
CA ASP A 185 1.02 -3.75 21.81
C ASP A 185 1.95 -2.66 21.26
N GLN A 186 2.79 -2.99 20.28
CA GLN A 186 3.65 -2.03 19.58
C GLN A 186 2.96 -1.34 18.41
N TRP A 187 1.67 -1.63 18.15
CA TRP A 187 0.90 -0.97 17.11
C TRP A 187 0.74 0.52 17.44
N PRO A 188 1.30 1.44 16.63
CA PRO A 188 1.34 2.86 16.97
C PRO A 188 0.08 3.63 16.57
N PHE A 189 -1.01 2.91 16.28
CA PHE A 189 -2.31 3.48 15.91
C PHE A 189 -3.42 2.88 16.77
N GLU A 190 -4.65 3.27 16.47
CA GLU A 190 -5.83 2.84 17.23
C GLU A 190 -6.16 1.35 16.99
N CYS A 191 -6.87 0.77 17.96
CA CYS A 191 -7.43 -0.58 17.95
C CYS A 191 -6.41 -1.70 17.70
N PRO A 192 -5.35 -1.85 18.52
CA PRO A 192 -4.43 -2.98 18.43
C PRO A 192 -5.11 -4.35 18.63
N GLU A 193 -6.20 -4.40 19.41
CA GLU A 193 -6.95 -5.62 19.73
C GLU A 193 -7.66 -6.26 18.52
N THR A 194 -7.80 -5.52 17.43
CA THR A 194 -8.41 -5.99 16.17
C THR A 194 -7.37 -6.48 15.15
N LEU A 195 -6.11 -6.65 15.57
CA LEU A 195 -5.05 -7.18 14.75
C LEU A 195 -4.96 -8.71 14.92
N ASP A 196 -4.97 -9.41 13.79
CA ASP A 196 -4.68 -10.85 13.69
C ASP A 196 -3.18 -11.05 13.43
N VAL A 197 -2.41 -11.24 14.51
CA VAL A 197 -0.95 -11.40 14.49
C VAL A 197 -0.53 -12.66 15.26
N PRO A 198 0.58 -13.32 14.88
CA PRO A 198 1.57 -12.93 13.87
C PRO A 198 1.06 -13.04 12.43
N VAL A 199 1.52 -12.14 11.56
CA VAL A 199 1.21 -12.21 10.12
C VAL A 199 1.99 -13.36 9.50
N GLY A 200 1.29 -14.26 8.81
CA GLY A 200 1.87 -15.40 8.11
C GLY A 200 1.88 -15.24 6.59
N GLY A 201 2.24 -16.33 5.91
CA GLY A 201 2.03 -16.48 4.46
C GLY A 201 2.82 -15.51 3.58
N ASN A 202 2.25 -15.26 2.40
CA ASN A 202 2.82 -14.38 1.38
C ASN A 202 2.78 -12.91 1.82
N GLU A 203 1.76 -12.53 2.61
CA GLU A 203 1.61 -11.18 3.16
C GLU A 203 2.82 -10.80 4.01
N ARG A 204 3.31 -11.74 4.82
CA ARG A 204 4.51 -11.52 5.63
C ARG A 204 5.72 -11.20 4.76
N LEU A 205 5.98 -12.00 3.73
CA LEU A 205 7.16 -11.86 2.87
C LEU A 205 7.19 -10.49 2.17
N MET A 206 6.05 -10.05 1.62
CA MET A 206 5.96 -8.75 0.96
C MET A 206 6.13 -7.59 1.95
N LEU A 207 5.49 -7.67 3.11
CA LEU A 207 5.61 -6.64 4.14
C LEU A 207 7.05 -6.57 4.67
N GLU A 208 7.72 -7.71 4.88
CA GLU A 208 9.13 -7.76 5.28
C GLU A 208 10.02 -7.08 4.24
N ALA A 209 9.85 -7.41 2.94
CA ALA A 209 10.60 -6.77 1.86
C ALA A 209 10.37 -5.24 1.80
N GLN A 210 9.12 -4.81 1.96
CA GLN A 210 8.75 -3.40 1.96
C GLN A 210 9.35 -2.65 3.17
N LEU A 211 9.27 -3.23 4.36
CA LEU A 211 9.83 -2.63 5.58
C LEU A 211 11.36 -2.62 5.56
N ALA A 212 12.00 -3.67 5.03
CA ALA A 212 13.45 -3.70 4.85
C ALA A 212 13.93 -2.59 3.90
N LYS A 213 13.25 -2.40 2.77
CA LYS A 213 13.52 -1.29 1.84
C LYS A 213 13.30 0.07 2.49
N LEU A 214 12.25 0.21 3.29
CA LEU A 214 11.99 1.45 4.03
C LEU A 214 13.11 1.79 5.01
N ARG A 215 13.61 0.80 5.76
CA ARG A 215 14.71 0.99 6.72
C ARG A 215 16.02 1.33 6.03
N SER A 216 16.36 0.66 4.93
CA SER A 216 17.62 0.96 4.21
C SER A 216 17.68 2.36 3.62
N ILE A 217 16.52 2.99 3.38
CA ILE A 217 16.41 4.40 2.96
C ILE A 217 16.42 5.34 4.17
N ALA A 218 15.87 4.91 5.30
CA ALA A 218 15.71 5.72 6.51
C ALA A 218 16.97 5.79 7.40
N GLU A 219 17.87 4.82 7.27
CA GLU A 219 19.14 4.82 8.01
C GLU A 219 20.06 5.94 7.52
N PRO A 220 20.55 6.82 8.42
CA PRO A 220 21.51 7.85 8.04
C PRO A 220 22.82 7.17 7.58
N ARG A 221 23.27 7.53 6.38
CA ARG A 221 24.63 7.20 5.91
C ARG A 221 25.68 7.98 6.68
#